data_AF-A0A8S0WWH6-F1
#
_entry.id   AF-A0A8S0WWH6-F1
#
_cell.length_a   1.000
_cell.length_b   1.000
_cell.length_c   1.000
_cell.angle_alpha   90.00
_cell.angle_beta   90.00
_cell.angle_gamma   90.00
#
_symmetry.space_group_name_H-M   'P 1'
#
loop_
_entity.id
_entity.type
_entity.pdbx_description
1 polymer ?
#
loop_
_entity_poly.entity_id
_entity_poly.type
_entity_poly.pdbx_seq_one_letter_code
_entity_poly.pdbx_strand_id
1 'polypeptide(L)'
;MVENFWPSDYGFDSLEEMKDASTSVIYDHGVNYYVTQTPKGWLAWIDQDPQEPLGLFESFRIAQMFLVAAFEEAAKRQIPIRLVSEMRGTLE
;
A
#
# COMPACT_ATOMS: atom_id res chain seq x y z
N MET A 1 -15.04 2.67 -24.07
CA MET A 1 -14.41 1.50 -23.42
C MET A 1 -14.50 1.78 -21.94
N VAL A 2 -15.32 1.03 -21.23
CA VAL A 2 -15.65 1.32 -19.82
C VAL A 2 -14.49 0.77 -19.00
N GLU A 3 -13.69 1.67 -18.44
CA GLU A 3 -12.55 1.33 -17.60
C GLU A 3 -13.01 0.50 -16.40
N ASN A 4 -12.27 -0.58 -16.13
CA ASN A 4 -12.53 -1.55 -15.08
C ASN A 4 -12.65 -0.86 -13.71
N PHE A 5 -13.89 -0.63 -13.27
CA PHE A 5 -14.17 -0.12 -11.94
C PHE A 5 -14.13 -1.30 -10.95
N TRP A 6 -12.92 -1.66 -10.51
CA TRP A 6 -12.66 -2.74 -9.56
C TRP A 6 -13.38 -2.60 -8.19
N PRO A 7 -13.76 -1.42 -7.65
CA PRO A 7 -14.42 -1.37 -6.34
C PRO A 7 -15.75 -2.11 -6.34
N SER A 8 -16.50 -2.11 -7.46
CA SER A 8 -17.73 -2.89 -7.59
C SER A 8 -17.48 -4.41 -7.62
N ASP A 9 -16.31 -4.86 -8.08
CA ASP A 9 -15.93 -6.28 -7.98
C ASP A 9 -15.72 -6.71 -6.51
N TYR A 10 -15.41 -5.75 -5.64
CA TYR A 10 -15.26 -5.94 -4.20
C TYR A 10 -16.47 -5.48 -3.38
N GLY A 11 -17.59 -5.15 -4.05
CA GLY A 11 -18.86 -4.84 -3.39
C GLY A 11 -19.06 -3.38 -3.00
N PHE A 12 -18.33 -2.45 -3.61
CA PHE A 12 -18.48 -1.00 -3.38
C PHE A 12 -19.05 -0.28 -4.60
N ASP A 13 -19.93 0.68 -4.37
CA ASP A 13 -20.52 1.49 -5.43
C ASP A 13 -19.58 2.61 -5.92
N SER A 14 -18.58 2.99 -5.11
CA SER A 14 -17.65 4.07 -5.41
C SER A 14 -16.31 3.91 -4.69
N LEU A 15 -15.23 4.48 -5.24
CA LEU A 15 -13.91 4.48 -4.60
C LEU A 15 -13.95 5.28 -3.28
N GLU A 16 -14.78 6.32 -3.21
CA GLU A 16 -14.97 7.12 -1.98
C GLU A 16 -15.62 6.30 -0.86
N GLU A 17 -16.66 5.52 -1.18
CA GLU A 17 -17.29 4.59 -0.23
C GLU A 17 -16.30 3.54 0.26
N MET A 18 -15.51 2.99 -0.67
CA MET A 18 -14.46 2.05 -0.33
C MET A 18 -13.40 2.67 0.59
N LYS A 19 -12.99 3.93 0.33
CA LYS A 19 -12.06 4.67 1.20
C LYS A 19 -12.62 4.89 2.60
N ASP A 20 -13.88 5.26 2.71
CA ASP A 20 -14.55 5.46 4.01
C ASP A 20 -14.63 4.14 4.81
N ALA A 21 -14.88 3.03 4.13
CA ALA A 21 -14.88 1.69 4.72
C ALA A 21 -13.48 1.11 5.00
N SER A 22 -12.41 1.82 4.61
CA SER A 22 -11.03 1.33 4.71
C SER A 22 -10.35 1.74 6.00
N THR A 23 -9.49 0.83 6.51
CA THR A 23 -8.56 1.14 7.59
C THR A 23 -7.22 1.55 7.00
N SER A 24 -6.76 2.78 7.28
CA SER A 24 -5.39 3.20 6.93
C SER A 24 -4.39 2.51 7.85
N VAL A 25 -3.41 1.83 7.25
CA VAL A 25 -2.35 1.10 7.96
C VAL A 25 -1.04 1.87 7.94
N ILE A 26 -0.69 2.47 6.79
CA ILE A 26 0.56 3.20 6.58
C ILE A 26 0.23 4.50 5.86
N TYR A 27 0.83 5.60 6.30
CA TYR A 27 0.83 6.87 5.59
C TYR A 27 2.26 7.33 5.40
N ASP A 28 2.71 7.41 4.15
CA ASP A 28 4.07 7.78 3.80
C ASP A 28 4.06 8.71 2.57
N HIS A 29 4.75 9.84 2.67
CA HIS A 29 4.88 10.82 1.57
C HIS A 29 3.58 11.21 0.82
N GLY A 30 2.42 11.20 1.50
CA GLY A 30 1.13 11.51 0.90
C GLY A 30 0.37 10.31 0.33
N VAL A 31 0.94 9.10 0.43
CA VAL A 31 0.36 7.85 -0.04
C VAL A 31 -0.17 7.06 1.16
N ASN A 32 -1.44 6.66 1.09
CA ASN A 32 -2.06 5.79 2.10
C ASN A 32 -2.10 4.34 1.62
N TYR A 33 -1.78 3.42 2.52
CA TYR A 33 -1.94 1.98 2.34
C TYR A 33 -3.14 1.53 3.18
N TYR A 34 -4.12 0.96 2.52
CA TYR A 34 -5.41 0.64 3.09
C TYR A 34 -5.63 -0.86 3.18
N VAL A 35 -6.35 -1.25 4.23
CA VAL A 35 -7.00 -2.57 4.31
C VAL A 35 -8.50 -2.35 4.37
N THR A 36 -9.24 -2.99 3.47
CA THR A 36 -10.70 -2.89 3.39
C THR A 36 -11.32 -4.26 3.58
N GLN A 37 -12.35 -4.34 4.42
CA GLN A 37 -13.16 -5.54 4.52
C GLN A 37 -14.12 -5.58 3.32
N THR A 38 -14.13 -6.70 2.60
CA THR A 38 -14.98 -6.94 1.43
C THR A 38 -15.73 -8.25 1.60
N PRO A 39 -16.79 -8.52 0.81
CA PRO A 39 -17.47 -9.81 0.81
C PRO A 39 -16.56 -10.99 0.42
N LYS A 40 -15.47 -10.72 -0.30
CA LYS A 40 -14.51 -11.74 -0.77
C LYS A 40 -13.35 -11.95 0.21
N GLY A 41 -13.17 -11.07 1.19
CA GLY A 41 -12.06 -11.10 2.15
C GLY A 41 -11.51 -9.72 2.47
N TRP A 42 -10.28 -9.67 2.96
CA TRP A 42 -9.57 -8.45 3.35
C TRP A 42 -8.66 -7.98 2.23
N LEU A 43 -9.02 -6.87 1.61
CA LEU A 43 -8.32 -6.33 0.45
C LEU A 43 -7.25 -5.34 0.88
N ALA A 44 -6.04 -5.53 0.39
CA ALA A 44 -4.92 -4.63 0.60
C ALA A 44 -4.67 -3.83 -0.69
N TRP A 45 -4.62 -2.50 -0.59
CA TRP A 45 -4.48 -1.62 -1.75
C TRP A 45 -3.87 -0.27 -1.36
N ILE A 46 -3.46 0.51 -2.35
CA ILE A 46 -2.74 1.79 -2.16
C ILE A 46 -3.54 2.91 -2.83
N ASP A 47 -3.64 4.06 -2.19
CA ASP A 47 -4.31 5.24 -2.73
C ASP A 47 -3.73 5.73 -4.07
N GLN A 48 -2.41 5.59 -4.25
CA GLN A 48 -1.68 6.07 -5.42
C GLN A 48 -2.04 5.28 -6.69
N ASP A 49 -2.36 3.99 -6.55
CA ASP A 49 -2.82 3.16 -7.65
C ASP A 49 -4.02 2.33 -7.18
N PRO A 50 -5.22 2.93 -7.18
CA PRO A 50 -6.40 2.22 -6.75
C PRO A 50 -6.73 1.10 -7.74
N GLN A 51 -6.42 1.25 -9.04
CA GLN A 51 -6.85 0.29 -10.07
C GLN A 51 -6.24 -1.12 -9.89
N GLU A 52 -5.08 -1.22 -9.25
CA GLU A 52 -4.41 -2.48 -8.97
C GLU A 52 -4.31 -2.76 -7.46
N PRO A 53 -5.27 -3.50 -6.86
CA PRO A 53 -5.13 -3.94 -5.48
C PRO A 53 -3.92 -4.86 -5.35
N LEU A 54 -3.19 -4.72 -4.25
CA LEU A 54 -1.99 -5.51 -3.99
C LEU A 54 -2.29 -6.98 -3.69
N GLY A 55 -3.47 -7.26 -3.12
CA GLY A 55 -3.89 -8.61 -2.82
C GLY A 55 -5.15 -8.71 -1.98
N LEU A 56 -5.76 -9.89 -1.99
CA LEU A 56 -6.92 -10.25 -1.18
C LEU A 56 -6.54 -11.38 -0.22
N PHE A 57 -6.88 -11.21 1.06
CA PHE A 57 -6.44 -12.07 2.14
C PHE A 57 -7.61 -12.57 3.00
N GLU A 58 -7.41 -13.68 3.67
CA GLU A 58 -8.43 -14.28 4.55
C GLU A 58 -8.67 -13.50 5.86
N SER A 59 -7.70 -12.67 6.30
CA SER A 59 -7.80 -11.91 7.55
C SER A 59 -7.13 -10.55 7.47
N PHE A 60 -7.66 -9.60 8.26
CA PHE A 60 -7.10 -8.25 8.41
C PHE A 60 -5.61 -8.30 8.78
N ARG A 61 -5.24 -9.19 9.71
CA ARG A 61 -3.87 -9.32 10.19
C ARG A 61 -2.89 -9.71 9.08
N ILE A 62 -3.29 -10.62 8.19
CA ILE A 62 -2.44 -11.05 7.07
C ILE A 62 -2.30 -9.90 6.06
N ALA A 63 -3.40 -9.22 5.73
CA ALA A 63 -3.38 -8.06 4.84
C ALA A 63 -2.46 -6.94 5.39
N GLN A 64 -2.59 -6.63 6.68
CA GLN A 64 -1.74 -5.66 7.36
C GLN A 64 -0.26 -6.06 7.32
N MET A 65 0.08 -7.30 7.66
CA MET A 65 1.45 -7.79 7.63
C MET A 65 2.04 -7.72 6.21
N PHE A 66 1.25 -8.05 5.20
CA PHE A 66 1.65 -7.93 3.81
C PHE A 66 1.96 -6.49 3.42
N LEU A 67 1.10 -5.52 3.78
CA LEU A 67 1.32 -4.10 3.50
C LEU A 67 2.61 -3.58 4.14
N VAL A 68 2.86 -3.95 5.40
CA VAL A 68 4.09 -3.55 6.11
C VAL A 68 5.32 -4.13 5.41
N ALA A 69 5.31 -5.42 5.08
CA ALA A 69 6.42 -6.04 4.37
C ALA A 69 6.65 -5.42 2.97
N ALA A 70 5.58 -5.17 2.22
CA ALA A 70 5.65 -4.54 0.90
C ALA A 70 6.21 -3.11 0.99
N PHE A 71 5.79 -2.35 2.01
CA PHE A 71 6.30 -1.01 2.29
C PHE A 71 7.79 -1.02 2.66
N GLU A 72 8.22 -1.91 3.56
CA GLU A 72 9.63 -2.05 3.93
C GLU A 72 10.50 -2.45 2.74
N GLU A 73 10.04 -3.36 1.89
CA GLU A 73 10.75 -3.75 0.67
C GLU A 73 10.82 -2.59 -0.34
N ALA A 74 9.76 -1.79 -0.48
CA ALA A 74 9.77 -0.60 -1.30
C ALA A 74 10.75 0.45 -0.75
N ALA A 75 10.78 0.67 0.56
CA ALA A 75 11.70 1.60 1.22
C ALA A 75 13.17 1.17 1.04
N LYS A 76 13.48 -0.14 1.13
CA LYS A 76 14.83 -0.67 0.86
C LYS A 76 15.26 -0.49 -0.60
N ARG A 77 14.32 -0.56 -1.55
CA ARG A 77 14.60 -0.34 -2.98
C ARG A 77 14.74 1.14 -3.33
N GLN A 78 14.08 2.01 -2.57
CA GLN A 78 14.16 3.46 -2.70
C GLN A 78 15.39 4.06 -1.98
N ILE A 79 16.47 3.31 -1.75
CA ILE A 79 17.74 3.91 -1.27
C ILE A 79 18.41 4.64 -2.46
N PRO A 80 18.38 5.99 -2.54
CA PRO A 80 19.41 6.68 -3.29
C PRO A 80 20.75 6.44 -2.59
N ILE A 81 21.72 5.91 -3.32
CA ILE A 81 23.12 5.82 -2.91
C ILE A 81 23.66 7.25 -2.74
N ARG A 82 23.43 7.88 -1.58
CA ARG A 82 24.15 9.07 -1.08
C ARG A 82 24.18 9.08 0.45
N LEU A 83 24.63 7.98 1.04
CA LEU A 83 25.14 7.99 2.41
C LEU A 83 26.45 7.19 2.52
N VAL A 84 27.29 7.29 1.49
CA VAL A 84 28.70 6.83 1.53
C VAL A 84 29.63 7.96 1.06
N SER A 85 29.32 9.20 1.45
CA SER A 85 30.22 10.35 1.29
C SER A 85 30.60 10.96 2.64
N GLU A 86 30.73 10.15 3.70
CA GLU A 86 31.36 10.59 4.97
C GLU A 86 32.27 9.50 5.59
N MET A 87 32.78 8.55 4.79
CA MET A 87 33.81 7.60 5.25
C MET A 87 35.00 7.51 4.29
N ARG A 88 35.50 8.67 3.83
CA ARG A 88 36.87 8.77 3.31
C ARG A 88 37.54 10.08 3.74
N GLY A 89 38.54 9.92 4.61
CA GLY A 89 39.62 10.88 4.87
C GLY A 89 39.32 11.81 6.05
N THR A 90 40.18 12.00 7.05
CA THR A 90 41.60 11.68 7.14
C THR A 90 42.00 11.76 8.61
N LEU A 91 42.85 10.83 9.04
CA LEU A 91 43.71 10.97 10.21
C LEU A 91 44.63 12.17 10.00
N GLU A 92 44.48 13.25 10.77
CA GLU A 92 45.57 14.15 11.14
C GLU A 92 45.46 14.50 12.63
#